data_AF-A0A2N5A8G8-F1
#
_entry.id   AF-A0A2N5A8G8-F1
#
_cell.length_a   1.000
_cell.length_b   1.000
_cell.length_c   1.000
_cell.angle_alpha   90.00
_cell.angle_beta   90.00
_cell.angle_gamma   90.00
#
_symmetry.space_group_name_H-M   'P 1'
#
loop_
_entity.id
_entity.type
_entity.pdbx_description
1 polymer ?
#
loop_
_entity_poly.entity_id
_entity_poly.type
_entity_poly.pdbx_seq_one_letter_code
_entity_poly.pdbx_strand_id
1 'polypeptide(L)'
;MSTHDSLIELTDTLIQQNGYQGFSYADLADGLGIRKASIHYHFQTKTDLGLAYCEYKEASLLKLEAALLQLPPGKARLQGYMDAFLKCADSGQMCGIHAMLSDSALFEEPLQKATSRLAQTDLRILTSVLVSGRESGELAFTAEP
;
A
#
# COMPACT_ATOMS: atom_id res chain seq x y z
N MET A 1 3.96 -20.33 4.87
CA MET A 1 3.06 -19.31 4.28
C MET A 1 1.66 -19.90 4.32
N SER A 2 0.70 -19.21 4.92
CA SER A 2 -0.69 -19.70 4.99
C SER A 2 -1.46 -19.37 3.72
N THR A 3 -2.57 -20.05 3.45
CA THR A 3 -3.47 -19.69 2.33
C THR A 3 -3.97 -18.26 2.43
N HIS A 4 -4.21 -17.78 3.66
CA HIS A 4 -4.57 -16.39 3.93
C HIS A 4 -3.49 -15.42 3.45
N ASP A 5 -2.22 -15.67 3.78
CA ASP A 5 -1.10 -14.80 3.37
C ASP A 5 -0.95 -14.80 1.85
N SER A 6 -1.03 -15.97 1.21
CA SER A 6 -0.97 -16.08 -0.25
C SER A 6 -2.09 -15.31 -0.95
N LEU A 7 -3.29 -15.28 -0.36
CA LEU A 7 -4.42 -14.49 -0.88
C LEU A 7 -4.13 -12.99 -0.82
N ILE A 8 -3.57 -12.50 0.29
CA ILE A 8 -3.22 -11.09 0.45
C ILE A 8 -2.09 -10.68 -0.49
N GLU A 9 -1.04 -11.50 -0.64
CA GLU A 9 0.08 -11.24 -1.55
C GLU A 9 -0.36 -11.18 -3.02
N LEU A 10 -1.19 -12.13 -3.45
CA LEU A 10 -1.75 -12.09 -4.81
C LEU A 10 -2.70 -10.91 -4.98
N THR A 11 -3.46 -10.55 -3.94
CA THR A 11 -4.32 -9.35 -3.95
C THR A 11 -3.50 -8.08 -4.13
N ASP A 12 -2.37 -7.92 -3.46
CA ASP A 12 -1.46 -6.77 -3.67
C ASP A 12 -1.01 -6.69 -5.14
N THR A 13 -0.61 -7.83 -5.72
CA THR A 13 -0.21 -7.90 -7.12
C THR A 13 -1.35 -7.48 -8.07
N LEU A 14 -2.55 -8.02 -7.87
CA LEU A 14 -3.70 -7.73 -8.72
C LEU A 14 -4.17 -6.27 -8.59
N ILE A 15 -4.14 -5.71 -7.38
CA ILE A 15 -4.48 -4.30 -7.13
C ILE A 15 -3.47 -3.38 -7.83
N GLN A 16 -2.17 -3.67 -7.72
CA GLN A 16 -1.13 -2.86 -8.36
C GLN A 16 -1.22 -2.87 -9.89
N GLN A 17 -1.71 -3.97 -10.47
CA GLN A 17 -1.90 -4.10 -11.93
C GLN A 17 -3.19 -3.45 -12.41
N ASN A 18 -4.30 -3.67 -11.71
CA ASN A 18 -5.64 -3.46 -12.27
C ASN A 18 -6.54 -2.53 -11.44
N GLY A 19 -6.06 -2.04 -10.29
CA GLY A 19 -6.92 -1.39 -9.29
C GLY A 19 -7.72 -2.41 -8.49
N TYR A 20 -8.31 -1.96 -7.38
CA TYR A 20 -9.12 -2.82 -6.51
C TYR A 20 -10.37 -3.32 -7.21
N GLN A 21 -11.01 -2.48 -8.00
CA GLN A 21 -12.21 -2.87 -8.75
C GLN A 21 -11.90 -3.75 -9.97
N GLY A 22 -10.65 -3.78 -10.42
CA GLY A 22 -10.22 -4.52 -11.61
C GLY A 22 -10.01 -6.03 -11.43
N PHE A 23 -10.07 -6.57 -10.21
CA PHE A 23 -9.92 -8.02 -9.97
C PHE A 23 -11.15 -8.66 -9.29
N SER A 24 -11.23 -9.97 -9.35
CA SER A 24 -12.30 -10.79 -8.78
C SER A 24 -11.76 -12.00 -8.01
N TYR A 25 -12.63 -12.68 -7.26
CA TYR A 25 -12.29 -13.96 -6.64
C TYR A 25 -12.02 -15.07 -7.65
N ALA A 26 -12.42 -14.90 -8.92
CA ALA A 26 -12.02 -15.84 -9.97
C ALA A 26 -10.52 -15.72 -10.25
N ASP A 27 -10.02 -14.49 -10.38
CA ASP A 27 -8.60 -14.23 -10.64
C ASP A 27 -7.72 -14.74 -9.50
N LEU A 28 -8.16 -14.59 -8.25
CA LEU A 28 -7.49 -15.17 -7.09
C LEU A 28 -7.51 -16.70 -7.08
N ALA A 29 -8.64 -17.30 -7.42
CA ALA A 29 -8.79 -18.75 -7.46
C ALA A 29 -7.89 -19.36 -8.54
N ASP A 30 -7.89 -18.75 -9.73
CA ASP A 30 -7.08 -19.18 -10.87
C ASP A 30 -5.59 -18.97 -10.59
N GLY A 31 -5.21 -17.81 -10.04
CA GLY A 31 -3.82 -17.48 -9.72
C GLY A 31 -3.20 -18.36 -8.62
N LEU A 32 -4.00 -18.85 -7.68
CA LEU A 32 -3.54 -19.75 -6.60
C LEU A 32 -3.84 -21.24 -6.87
N GLY A 33 -4.57 -21.57 -7.94
CA GLY A 33 -5.01 -22.94 -8.21
C GLY A 33 -5.93 -23.53 -7.13
N ILE A 34 -6.76 -22.68 -6.50
CA ILE A 34 -7.69 -23.08 -5.43
C ILE A 34 -9.15 -22.91 -5.85
N ARG A 35 -10.07 -23.45 -5.06
CA ARG A 35 -11.51 -23.25 -5.30
C ARG A 35 -11.94 -21.91 -4.71
N LYS A 36 -12.87 -21.21 -5.37
CA LYS A 36 -13.51 -19.99 -4.84
C LYS A 36 -14.06 -20.16 -3.41
N ALA A 37 -14.60 -21.34 -3.08
CA ALA A 37 -15.08 -21.65 -1.74
C ALA A 37 -14.00 -21.53 -0.66
N SER A 38 -12.74 -21.83 -0.98
CA SER A 38 -11.60 -21.64 -0.08
C SER A 38 -11.30 -20.17 0.18
N ILE A 39 -11.57 -19.29 -0.79
CA ILE A 39 -11.42 -17.84 -0.62
C ILE A 39 -12.51 -17.31 0.31
N HIS A 40 -13.78 -17.70 0.09
CA HIS A 40 -14.88 -17.30 0.96
C HIS A 40 -14.71 -17.74 2.41
N TYR A 41 -14.02 -18.86 2.66
CA TYR A 41 -13.65 -19.28 4.01
C TYR A 41 -12.76 -18.24 4.72
N HIS A 42 -11.86 -17.57 4.00
CA HIS A 42 -10.98 -16.53 4.57
C HIS A 42 -11.61 -15.13 4.53
N PHE A 43 -12.29 -14.80 3.43
CA PHE A 43 -12.85 -13.47 3.19
C PHE A 43 -14.26 -13.62 2.61
N GLN A 44 -15.27 -13.44 3.46
CA GLN A 44 -16.66 -13.65 3.08
C GLN A 44 -17.08 -12.69 1.97
N THR A 45 -16.65 -11.43 2.06
CA THR A 45 -16.88 -10.38 1.06
C THR A 45 -15.57 -9.83 0.52
N LYS A 46 -15.63 -9.21 -0.66
CA LYS A 46 -14.47 -8.51 -1.23
C LYS A 46 -14.03 -7.37 -0.30
N THR A 47 -14.97 -6.68 0.35
CA THR A 47 -14.69 -5.66 1.37
C THR A 47 -13.82 -6.20 2.50
N ASP A 48 -14.10 -7.41 3.01
CA ASP A 48 -13.28 -8.05 4.05
C ASP A 48 -11.84 -8.28 3.59
N LEU A 49 -11.66 -8.75 2.34
CA LEU A 49 -10.35 -8.87 1.72
C LEU A 49 -9.65 -7.52 1.57
N GLY A 50 -10.38 -6.48 1.14
CA GLY A 50 -9.87 -5.12 1.01
C GLY A 50 -9.39 -4.54 2.35
N LEU A 51 -10.13 -4.80 3.43
CA LEU A 51 -9.75 -4.38 4.78
C LEU A 51 -8.47 -5.09 5.26
N ALA A 52 -8.40 -6.41 5.08
CA ALA A 52 -7.19 -7.18 5.42
C ALA A 52 -5.98 -6.74 4.57
N TYR A 53 -6.20 -6.42 3.29
CA TYR A 53 -5.19 -5.83 2.44
C TYR A 53 -4.73 -4.44 2.97
N CYS A 54 -5.65 -3.60 3.43
CA CYS A 54 -5.28 -2.33 4.05
C CYS A 54 -4.41 -2.54 5.30
N GLU A 55 -4.74 -3.48 6.17
CA GLU A 55 -3.91 -3.82 7.34
C GLU A 55 -2.51 -4.29 6.94
N TYR A 56 -2.42 -5.10 5.89
CA TYR A 56 -1.15 -5.55 5.31
C TYR A 56 -0.30 -4.38 4.78
N LYS A 57 -0.90 -3.41 4.09
CA LYS A 57 -0.19 -2.21 3.61
C LYS A 57 0.19 -1.28 4.75
N GLU A 58 -0.64 -1.15 5.78
CA GLU A 58 -0.35 -0.35 6.97
C GLU A 58 0.89 -0.92 7.68
N ALA A 59 0.96 -2.24 7.88
CA ALA A 59 2.15 -2.90 8.41
C ALA A 59 3.40 -2.68 7.53
N SER A 60 3.24 -2.63 6.20
CA SER A 60 4.33 -2.36 5.27
C SER A 60 4.83 -0.92 5.36
N LEU A 61 3.94 0.07 5.50
CA LEU A 61 4.29 1.47 5.71
C LEU A 61 5.04 1.67 7.04
N LEU A 62 4.60 1.03 8.12
CA LEU A 62 5.29 1.11 9.42
C LEU A 62 6.70 0.52 9.36
N LYS A 63 6.89 -0.57 8.60
CA LYS A 63 8.23 -1.13 8.35
C LYS A 63 9.10 -0.17 7.54
N LEU A 64 8.54 0.46 6.50
CA LEU A 64 9.23 1.49 5.72
C LEU A 64 9.66 2.64 6.62
N GLU A 65 8.76 3.19 7.43
CA GLU A 65 9.06 4.26 8.37
C GLU A 65 10.19 3.89 9.32
N ALA A 66 10.13 2.70 9.93
CA ALA A 66 11.18 2.22 10.81
C ALA A 66 12.55 2.10 10.11
N ALA A 67 12.57 1.64 8.86
CA ALA A 67 13.78 1.55 8.05
C ALA A 67 14.34 2.94 7.67
N LEU A 68 13.47 3.88 7.30
CA LEU A 68 13.86 5.27 6.99
C LEU A 68 14.49 5.95 8.21
N LEU A 69 13.99 5.70 9.42
CA LEU A 69 14.56 6.25 10.64
C LEU A 69 15.99 5.78 10.92
N GLN A 70 16.42 4.65 10.34
CA GLN A 70 17.81 4.18 10.43
C GLN A 70 18.76 4.89 9.44
N LEU A 71 18.22 5.65 8.48
CA LEU A 71 19.01 6.40 7.51
C LEU A 71 19.33 7.81 8.02
N PRO A 72 20.44 8.43 7.55
CA PRO A 72 20.71 9.84 7.79
C PRO A 72 19.56 10.73 7.33
N PRO A 73 19.24 11.83 8.05
CA PRO A 73 18.16 12.74 7.67
C PRO A 73 18.42 13.39 6.31
N GLY A 74 17.36 13.80 5.60
CA GLY A 74 17.49 14.46 4.31
C GLY A 74 17.46 13.52 3.11
N LYS A 75 18.45 13.65 2.23
CA LYS A 75 18.43 13.02 0.90
C LYS A 75 18.41 11.49 1.00
N ALA A 76 19.13 10.92 1.96
CA ALA A 76 19.17 9.47 2.14
C ALA A 76 17.77 8.90 2.50
N ARG A 77 17.05 9.55 3.42
CA ARG A 77 15.66 9.18 3.74
C ARG A 77 14.71 9.40 2.57
N LEU A 78 14.83 10.52 1.85
CA LEU A 78 14.00 10.79 0.68
C LEU A 78 14.23 9.74 -0.41
N GLN A 79 15.48 9.37 -0.68
CA GLN A 79 15.80 8.30 -1.62
C GLN A 79 15.21 6.97 -1.15
N GLY A 80 15.39 6.60 0.12
CA GLY A 80 14.80 5.36 0.66
C GLY A 80 13.27 5.33 0.58
N TYR A 81 12.60 6.48 0.71
CA TYR A 81 11.16 6.59 0.53
C TYR A 81 10.80 6.36 -0.95
N MET A 82 11.48 7.02 -1.88
CA MET A 82 11.27 6.85 -3.32
C MET A 82 11.52 5.40 -3.77
N ASP A 83 12.58 4.77 -3.27
CA ASP A 83 12.97 3.39 -3.58
C ASP A 83 11.87 2.38 -3.22
N ALA A 84 11.07 2.65 -2.19
CA ALA A 84 9.95 1.81 -1.81
C ALA A 84 8.86 1.74 -2.89
N PHE A 85 8.75 2.77 -3.75
CA PHE A 85 7.73 2.87 -4.79
C PHE A 85 8.28 2.71 -6.21
N LEU A 86 9.58 2.92 -6.43
CA LEU A 86 10.21 2.83 -7.76
C LEU A 86 9.98 1.49 -8.46
N LYS A 87 10.01 0.37 -7.73
CA LYS A 87 9.76 -0.97 -8.30
C LYS A 87 8.39 -1.11 -8.97
N CYS A 88 7.37 -0.45 -8.41
CA CYS A 88 6.03 -0.44 -9.00
C CYS A 88 6.09 0.30 -10.35
N ALA A 89 6.71 1.47 -10.37
CA ALA A 89 6.84 2.29 -11.57
C ALA A 89 7.62 1.59 -12.69
N ASP A 90 8.73 0.92 -12.37
CA ASP A 90 9.54 0.17 -13.35
C ASP A 90 8.75 -0.97 -14.02
N SER A 91 7.78 -1.52 -13.30
CA SER A 91 6.92 -2.61 -13.80
C SER A 91 5.64 -2.10 -14.48
N GLY A 92 5.50 -0.77 -14.65
CA GLY A 92 4.28 -0.15 -15.19
C GLY A 92 3.06 -0.29 -14.27
N GLN A 93 3.28 -0.58 -12.99
CA GLN A 93 2.24 -0.83 -11.98
C GLN A 93 2.03 0.40 -11.10
N MET A 94 0.83 0.52 -10.55
CA MET A 94 0.54 1.51 -9.51
C MET A 94 1.12 1.09 -8.17
N CYS A 95 1.46 2.06 -7.32
CA CYS A 95 1.57 1.77 -5.89
C CYS A 95 0.22 1.26 -5.37
N GLY A 96 0.25 0.21 -4.55
CA GLY A 96 -0.96 -0.37 -3.97
C GLY A 96 -1.83 0.60 -3.15
N ILE A 97 -1.27 1.67 -2.59
CA ILE A 97 -2.04 2.73 -1.89
C ILE A 97 -2.76 3.60 -2.91
N HIS A 98 -2.07 4.05 -3.96
CA HIS A 98 -2.65 4.85 -5.03
C HIS A 98 -3.77 4.09 -5.76
N ALA A 99 -3.55 2.80 -6.05
CA ALA A 99 -4.54 1.93 -6.68
C ALA A 99 -5.82 1.74 -5.84
N MET A 100 -5.71 1.81 -4.51
CA MET A 100 -6.91 1.82 -3.64
C MET A 100 -7.58 3.19 -3.66
N LEU A 101 -6.80 4.27 -3.62
CA LEU A 101 -7.34 5.63 -3.63
C LEU A 101 -8.10 5.96 -4.92
N SER A 102 -7.63 5.49 -6.08
CA SER A 102 -8.28 5.71 -7.38
C SER A 102 -9.71 5.18 -7.41
N ASP A 103 -9.96 4.08 -6.72
CA ASP A 103 -11.26 3.40 -6.69
C ASP A 103 -12.10 3.77 -5.46
N SER A 104 -11.55 4.58 -4.54
CA SER A 104 -12.11 4.80 -3.20
C SER A 104 -13.55 5.32 -3.20
N ALA A 105 -13.94 6.11 -4.20
CA ALA A 105 -15.31 6.60 -4.36
C ALA A 105 -16.35 5.48 -4.55
N LEU A 106 -15.91 4.28 -4.97
CA LEU A 106 -16.77 3.12 -5.21
C LEU A 106 -16.81 2.15 -4.02
N PHE A 107 -16.03 2.40 -2.97
CA PHE A 107 -15.95 1.51 -1.82
C PHE A 107 -17.11 1.72 -0.86
N GLU A 108 -17.41 0.68 -0.07
CA GLU A 108 -18.24 0.81 1.13
C GLU A 108 -17.50 1.63 2.20
N GLU A 109 -18.25 2.28 3.08
CA GLU A 109 -17.73 3.22 4.10
C GLU A 109 -16.54 2.67 4.92
N PRO A 110 -16.53 1.40 5.40
CA PRO A 110 -15.39 0.88 6.16
C PRO A 110 -14.08 0.88 5.35
N LEU A 111 -14.16 0.50 4.08
CA LEU A 111 -12.98 0.41 3.21
C LEU A 111 -12.54 1.80 2.73
N GLN A 112 -13.47 2.75 2.55
CA GLN A 112 -13.13 4.16 2.33
C GLN A 112 -12.28 4.71 3.48
N LYS A 113 -12.71 4.46 4.73
CA LYS A 113 -11.98 4.89 5.93
C LYS A 113 -10.61 4.24 6.04
N ALA A 114 -10.51 2.93 5.79
CA ALA A 114 -9.24 2.22 5.81
C ALA A 114 -8.26 2.75 4.74
N THR A 115 -8.74 2.98 3.53
CA THR A 115 -7.95 3.55 2.43
C THR A 115 -7.48 4.97 2.75
N SER A 116 -8.36 5.79 3.35
CA SER A 116 -8.02 7.15 3.78
C SER A 116 -6.93 7.15 4.85
N ARG A 117 -6.98 6.19 5.79
CA ARG A 117 -5.94 6.00 6.81
C ARG A 117 -4.58 5.63 6.18
N LEU A 118 -4.56 4.77 5.17
CA LEU A 118 -3.32 4.46 4.44
C LEU A 118 -2.69 5.71 3.83
N ALA A 119 -3.48 6.52 3.13
CA ALA A 119 -3.02 7.75 2.52
C ALA A 119 -2.49 8.75 3.56
N GLN A 120 -3.20 8.90 4.68
CA GLN A 120 -2.76 9.76 5.78
C GLN A 120 -1.44 9.27 6.40
N THR A 121 -1.28 7.96 6.59
CA THR A 121 -0.04 7.37 7.10
C THR A 121 1.12 7.59 6.14
N ASP A 122 0.92 7.36 4.84
CA ASP A 122 1.94 7.59 3.82
C ASP A 122 2.37 9.07 3.75
N LEU A 123 1.40 9.99 3.70
CA LEU A 123 1.68 11.43 3.73
C LEU A 123 2.43 11.84 4.99
N ARG A 124 2.03 11.33 6.17
CA ARG A 124 2.74 11.60 7.44
C ARG A 124 4.19 11.15 7.40
N ILE A 125 4.48 9.98 6.80
CA ILE A 125 5.84 9.48 6.65
C ILE A 125 6.64 10.40 5.72
N LEU A 126 6.09 10.77 4.56
CA LEU A 126 6.75 11.68 3.62
C LEU A 126 7.00 13.05 4.26
N THR A 127 6.02 13.64 4.95
CA THR A 127 6.17 14.89 5.68
C THR A 127 7.30 14.79 6.70
N SER A 128 7.40 13.69 7.47
CA SER A 128 8.51 13.48 8.41
C SER A 128 9.88 13.45 7.72
N VAL A 129 9.97 12.79 6.57
CA VAL A 129 11.18 12.77 5.74
C VAL A 129 11.56 14.18 5.28
N LEU A 130 10.61 14.94 4.73
CA LEU A 130 10.82 16.30 4.25
C LEU A 130 11.22 17.27 5.38
N VAL A 131 10.56 17.18 6.54
CA VAL A 131 10.92 17.96 7.74
C VAL A 131 12.35 17.65 8.17
N SER A 132 12.70 16.37 8.29
CA SER A 132 14.05 15.97 8.70
C SER A 132 15.14 16.48 7.76
N GLY A 133 14.84 16.55 6.46
CA GLY A 133 15.77 17.09 5.47
C GLY A 133 15.91 18.61 5.50
N ARG A 134 14.86 19.33 5.89
CA ARG A 134 14.95 20.77 6.10
C ARG A 134 15.77 21.10 7.35
N GLU A 135 15.52 20.38 8.43
CA GLU A 135 16.25 20.54 9.70
C GLU A 135 17.74 20.20 9.57
N SER A 136 18.08 19.20 8.75
CA SER A 136 19.49 18.87 8.47
C SER A 136 20.15 19.82 7.47
N GLY A 137 19.39 20.68 6.79
CA GLY A 137 19.87 21.56 5.73
C GLY A 137 20.15 20.86 4.39
N GLU A 138 19.84 19.57 4.26
CA GLU A 138 20.04 18.83 3.00
C GLU A 138 18.94 19.07 1.96
N LEU A 139 17.74 19.46 2.40
CA LEU A 139 16.60 19.80 1.55
C LEU A 139 16.21 21.26 1.77
N ALA A 140 16.04 22.01 0.67
CA ALA A 140 15.63 23.42 0.71
C ALA A 140 14.31 23.60 -0.05
N PHE A 141 13.29 24.08 0.67
CA PHE A 141 11.97 24.37 0.10
C PHE A 141 11.22 25.36 1.01
N THR A 142 10.33 26.15 0.43
CA THR A 142 9.60 27.23 1.11
C THR A 142 8.17 26.88 1.46
N ALA A 143 7.61 25.82 0.86
CA ALA A 143 6.27 25.35 1.12
C ALA A 143 6.18 24.61 2.48
N GLU A 144 4.97 24.55 3.03
CA GLU A 144 4.72 23.63 4.14
C GLU A 144 4.80 22.19 3.64
N PRO A 145 5.49 21.31 4.40
CA PRO A 145 5.66 19.90 4.08
C PRO A 145 4.44 19.06 4.46
#